data_AF-A0A2W4NT44-F1
#
_entry.id   AF-A0A2W4NT44-F1
#
_cell.length_a   1.000
_cell.length_b   1.000
_cell.length_c   1.000
_cell.angle_alpha   90.00
_cell.angle_beta   90.00
_cell.angle_gamma   90.00
#
_symmetry.space_group_name_H-M   'P 1'
#
loop_
_entity.id
_entity.type
_entity.pdbx_description
1 polymer ?
#
loop_
_entity_poly.entity_id
_entity_poly.type
_entity_poly.pdbx_seq_one_letter_code
_entity_poly.pdbx_strand_id
1 'polypeptide(L)'
;MSSEGTYVADERDSLWTWYNIDGSVSMKAHYLNGERHGLAQYFGTDGSLVLEKRYDEGDVTAYRARGRDGEMSEWVQVAPEMTLVAYYPNGAKAYEEHRKNGRVEGPVREFYPDGRLLSEYIYDQGDETGPFSVYHPNGRLWQKGTYDAGSLQGVVEFFNPDGTPFLKETRRDGTLHGKYVLYKNSQPVTTFTYWSGTLID
;
A
#
# COMPACT_ATOMS: atom_id res chain seq x y z
N MET A 1 2.18 -0.27 8.66
CA MET A 1 1.15 -1.17 8.12
C MET A 1 1.47 -2.58 8.55
N SER A 2 0.45 -3.35 8.92
CA SER A 2 0.54 -4.77 9.25
C SER A 2 -0.43 -5.55 8.35
N SER A 3 -0.25 -6.87 8.29
CA SER A 3 -1.17 -7.76 7.61
C SER A 3 -1.27 -9.09 8.35
N GLU A 4 -2.41 -9.75 8.23
CA GLU A 4 -2.63 -11.10 8.76
C GLU A 4 -3.37 -11.97 7.72
N GLY A 5 -3.08 -13.27 7.74
CA GLY A 5 -3.66 -14.25 6.84
C GLY A 5 -3.07 -15.65 7.05
N THR A 6 -3.53 -16.60 6.25
CA THR A 6 -3.07 -18.00 6.31
C THR A 6 -2.06 -18.26 5.19
N TYR A 7 -1.08 -19.13 5.47
CA TYR A 7 -0.17 -19.67 4.48
C TYR A 7 -0.43 -21.17 4.29
N VAL A 8 -0.37 -21.64 3.05
CA VAL A 8 -0.35 -23.07 2.70
C VAL A 8 0.86 -23.28 1.77
N ALA A 9 1.77 -24.19 2.14
CA ALA A 9 3.02 -24.43 1.39
C ALA A 9 3.88 -23.17 1.15
N ASP A 10 4.00 -22.31 2.17
CA ASP A 10 4.72 -21.02 2.14
C ASP A 10 4.14 -19.95 1.18
N GLU A 11 3.00 -20.22 0.56
CA GLU A 11 2.25 -19.28 -0.28
C GLU A 11 1.04 -18.72 0.46
N ARG A 12 0.66 -17.47 0.13
CA ARG A 12 -0.56 -16.86 0.68
C ARG A 12 -1.78 -17.63 0.19
N ASP A 13 -2.66 -18.01 1.11
CA ASP A 13 -3.91 -18.70 0.79
C ASP A 13 -5.06 -18.11 1.62
N SER A 14 -6.30 -18.28 1.13
CA SER A 14 -7.52 -17.88 1.83
C SER A 14 -7.61 -16.35 2.04
N LEU A 15 -8.17 -15.87 3.16
CA LEU A 15 -8.41 -14.45 3.39
C LEU A 15 -7.20 -13.75 4.02
N TRP A 16 -6.80 -12.64 3.41
CA TRP A 16 -5.77 -11.73 3.92
C TRP A 16 -6.37 -10.38 4.27
N THR A 17 -5.94 -9.81 5.40
CA THR A 17 -6.35 -8.47 5.86
C THR A 17 -5.13 -7.59 6.02
N TRP A 18 -5.20 -6.37 5.49
CA TRP A 18 -4.17 -5.33 5.64
C TRP A 18 -4.72 -4.15 6.42
N TYR A 19 -3.81 -3.47 7.10
CA TYR A 19 -4.12 -2.38 8.01
C TYR A 19 -3.37 -1.11 7.63
N ASN A 20 -4.09 0.01 7.65
CA ASN A 20 -3.54 1.36 7.61
C ASN A 20 -2.67 1.64 8.84
N ILE A 21 -1.92 2.74 8.80
CA ILE A 21 -1.07 3.17 9.92
C ILE A 21 -1.84 3.38 11.23
N ASP A 22 -3.09 3.84 11.16
CA ASP A 22 -3.96 4.07 12.31
C ASP A 22 -4.63 2.77 12.84
N GLY A 23 -4.33 1.63 12.22
CA GLY A 23 -4.90 0.33 12.56
C GLY A 23 -6.27 0.06 11.95
N SER A 24 -6.84 1.00 11.18
CA SER A 24 -8.04 0.72 10.39
C SER A 24 -7.73 -0.32 9.31
N VAL A 25 -8.70 -1.16 8.97
CA VAL A 25 -8.55 -2.10 7.84
C VAL A 25 -8.45 -1.29 6.55
N SER A 26 -7.43 -1.55 5.74
CA SER A 26 -7.26 -0.94 4.41
C SER A 26 -7.77 -1.85 3.29
N MET A 27 -7.53 -3.15 3.42
CA MET A 27 -7.88 -4.12 2.39
C MET A 27 -8.19 -5.48 3.00
N LYS A 28 -9.09 -6.21 2.35
CA LYS A 28 -9.27 -7.64 2.50
C LYS A 28 -9.21 -8.29 1.12
N ALA A 29 -8.49 -9.38 0.95
CA ALA A 29 -8.42 -10.07 -0.34
C ALA A 29 -8.30 -11.58 -0.15
N HIS A 30 -8.91 -12.32 -1.06
CA HIS A 30 -8.77 -13.76 -1.14
C HIS A 30 -7.58 -14.13 -2.03
N TYR A 31 -6.85 -15.17 -1.61
CA TYR A 31 -5.74 -15.77 -2.35
C TYR A 31 -5.96 -17.26 -2.58
N LEU A 32 -5.41 -17.75 -3.68
CA LEU A 32 -5.29 -19.16 -4.01
C LEU A 32 -3.91 -19.38 -4.64
N ASN A 33 -3.09 -20.28 -4.07
CA ASN A 33 -1.72 -20.55 -4.53
C ASN A 33 -0.85 -19.29 -4.72
N GLY A 34 -0.87 -18.39 -3.74
CA GLY A 34 -0.04 -17.17 -3.76
C GLY A 34 -0.58 -16.02 -4.62
N GLU A 35 -1.55 -16.27 -5.49
CA GLU A 35 -2.17 -15.26 -6.36
C GLU A 35 -3.50 -14.77 -5.82
N ARG A 36 -3.83 -13.49 -6.07
CA ARG A 36 -5.15 -12.97 -5.71
C ARG A 36 -6.20 -13.67 -6.55
N HIS A 37 -7.24 -14.18 -5.90
CA HIS A 37 -8.33 -14.88 -6.56
C HIS A 37 -9.67 -14.52 -5.91
N GLY A 38 -10.70 -14.31 -6.71
CA GLY A 38 -12.02 -13.94 -6.21
C GLY A 38 -12.09 -12.47 -5.79
N LEU A 39 -12.64 -12.16 -4.61
CA LEU A 39 -12.96 -10.78 -4.24
C LEU A 39 -11.84 -10.11 -3.43
N ALA A 40 -11.51 -8.88 -3.77
CA ALA A 40 -10.82 -7.96 -2.88
C ALA A 40 -11.71 -6.77 -2.55
N GLN A 41 -11.67 -6.35 -1.29
CA GLN A 41 -12.43 -5.25 -0.72
C GLN A 41 -11.46 -4.22 -0.15
N TYR A 42 -11.65 -2.96 -0.51
CA TYR A 42 -10.80 -1.83 -0.13
C TYR A 42 -11.61 -0.87 0.73
N PHE A 43 -11.05 -0.51 1.87
CA PHE A 43 -11.69 0.27 2.90
C PHE A 43 -10.94 1.58 3.11
N GLY A 44 -11.68 2.67 3.20
CA GLY A 44 -11.13 3.95 3.62
C GLY A 44 -10.80 3.94 5.13
N THR A 45 -10.05 4.94 5.60
CA THR A 45 -9.66 5.04 7.02
C THR A 45 -10.83 5.31 7.97
N ASP A 46 -11.97 5.75 7.46
CA ASP A 46 -13.24 5.83 8.21
C ASP A 46 -13.97 4.47 8.31
N GLY A 47 -13.38 3.40 7.76
CA GLY A 47 -13.94 2.05 7.72
C GLY A 47 -14.96 1.83 6.59
N SER A 48 -15.22 2.82 5.74
CA SER A 48 -16.16 2.69 4.63
C SER A 48 -15.59 1.78 3.53
N LEU A 49 -16.40 0.87 3.01
CA LEU A 49 -16.07 0.12 1.79
C LEU A 49 -16.18 1.07 0.60
N VAL A 50 -15.05 1.36 -0.06
CA VAL A 50 -14.96 2.33 -1.15
C VAL A 50 -14.78 1.65 -2.51
N LEU A 51 -14.18 0.45 -2.56
CA LEU A 51 -13.86 -0.23 -3.80
C LEU A 51 -13.85 -1.75 -3.60
N GLU A 52 -14.35 -2.45 -4.61
CA GLU A 52 -14.19 -3.89 -4.73
C GLU A 52 -13.65 -4.26 -6.11
N LYS A 53 -12.75 -5.25 -6.14
CA LYS A 53 -12.16 -5.80 -7.37
C LYS A 53 -12.38 -7.31 -7.38
N ARG A 54 -12.72 -7.87 -8.54
CA ARG A 54 -12.73 -9.31 -8.80
C ARG A 54 -11.44 -9.68 -9.49
N TYR A 55 -10.84 -10.76 -9.03
CA TYR A 55 -9.61 -11.34 -9.53
C TYR A 55 -9.87 -12.74 -10.09
N ASP A 56 -9.22 -13.04 -11.20
CA ASP A 56 -9.08 -14.38 -11.75
C ASP A 56 -7.62 -14.57 -12.15
N GLU A 57 -6.98 -15.63 -11.65
CA GLU A 57 -5.53 -15.90 -11.85
C GLU A 57 -4.64 -14.64 -11.69
N GLY A 58 -4.86 -13.87 -10.61
CA GLY A 58 -4.10 -12.64 -10.32
C GLY A 58 -4.55 -11.39 -11.09
N ASP A 59 -5.31 -11.52 -12.18
CA ASP A 59 -5.77 -10.41 -13.01
C ASP A 59 -7.12 -9.86 -12.55
N VAL A 60 -7.27 -8.53 -12.57
CA VAL A 60 -8.56 -7.90 -12.26
C VAL A 60 -9.49 -8.06 -13.46
N THR A 61 -10.65 -8.69 -13.26
CA THR A 61 -11.66 -8.90 -14.31
C THR A 61 -12.78 -7.87 -14.27
N ALA A 62 -13.15 -7.42 -13.06
CA ALA A 62 -14.18 -6.41 -12.87
C ALA A 62 -13.96 -5.64 -11.57
N TYR A 63 -14.56 -4.47 -11.47
CA TYR A 63 -14.56 -3.67 -10.24
C TYR A 63 -15.91 -3.01 -10.04
N ARG A 64 -16.17 -2.59 -8.81
CA ARG A 64 -17.19 -1.58 -8.52
C ARG A 64 -16.64 -0.62 -7.48
N ALA A 65 -16.95 0.65 -7.64
CA ALA A 65 -16.42 1.70 -6.79
C ALA A 65 -17.54 2.60 -6.30
N ARG A 66 -17.37 3.13 -5.09
CA ARG A 66 -18.28 4.14 -4.55
C ARG A 66 -18.09 5.43 -5.33
N GLY A 67 -19.18 5.93 -5.92
CA GLY A 67 -19.25 7.18 -6.66
C GLY A 67 -19.27 8.40 -5.74
N ARG A 68 -19.17 9.59 -6.33
CA ARG A 68 -19.25 10.86 -5.60
C ARG A 68 -20.63 11.09 -4.96
N ASP A 69 -21.65 10.44 -5.49
CA ASP A 69 -23.00 10.36 -4.92
C ASP A 69 -23.07 9.54 -3.61
N GLY A 70 -21.98 8.86 -3.25
CA GLY A 70 -21.89 8.02 -2.07
C GLY A 70 -22.43 6.62 -2.29
N GLU A 71 -22.87 6.25 -3.49
CA GLU A 71 -23.42 4.92 -3.79
C GLU A 71 -22.38 4.02 -4.47
N MET A 72 -22.48 2.71 -4.26
CA MET A 72 -21.60 1.75 -4.95
C MET A 72 -22.13 1.52 -6.37
N SER A 73 -21.24 1.60 -7.37
CA SER A 73 -21.63 1.29 -8.75
C SER A 73 -22.04 -0.17 -8.93
N GLU A 74 -22.72 -0.46 -10.04
CA GLU A 74 -22.75 -1.81 -10.58
C GLU A 74 -21.34 -2.29 -10.96
N TRP A 75 -21.19 -3.60 -11.18
CA TRP A 75 -19.93 -4.18 -11.63
C TRP A 75 -19.56 -3.69 -13.04
N VAL A 76 -18.39 -3.09 -13.15
CA VAL A 76 -17.78 -2.62 -14.39
C VAL A 76 -16.69 -3.60 -14.79
N GLN A 77 -16.77 -4.14 -16.01
CA GLN A 77 -15.68 -4.95 -16.57
C GLN A 77 -14.47 -4.06 -16.86
N VAL A 78 -13.27 -4.58 -16.63
CA VAL A 78 -12.05 -3.80 -16.90
C VAL A 78 -11.92 -3.51 -18.39
N ALA A 79 -11.54 -2.28 -18.73
CA ALA A 79 -11.18 -1.90 -20.09
C ALA A 79 -9.65 -1.99 -20.27
N PRO A 80 -9.15 -2.08 -21.52
CA PRO A 80 -7.70 -2.07 -21.78
C PRO A 80 -6.99 -0.86 -21.20
N GLU A 81 -7.65 0.29 -21.16
CA GLU A 81 -7.12 1.48 -20.50
C GLU A 81 -8.24 2.12 -19.68
N MET A 82 -7.97 2.38 -18.40
CA MET A 82 -8.97 2.95 -17.50
C MET A 82 -8.33 3.69 -16.33
N THR A 83 -9.08 4.66 -15.81
CA THR A 83 -8.80 5.28 -14.51
C THR A 83 -9.88 4.83 -13.54
N LEU A 84 -9.47 4.25 -12.43
CA LEU A 84 -10.37 3.87 -11.34
C LEU A 84 -10.31 4.95 -10.27
N VAL A 85 -11.46 5.48 -9.90
CA VAL A 85 -11.59 6.44 -8.78
C VAL A 85 -12.69 5.96 -7.86
N ALA A 86 -12.41 5.96 -6.56
CA ALA A 86 -13.42 5.70 -5.53
C ALA A 86 -13.50 6.88 -4.56
N TYR A 87 -14.68 7.05 -3.97
CA TYR A 87 -14.98 8.14 -3.04
C TYR A 87 -15.43 7.60 -1.68
N TYR A 88 -15.18 8.38 -0.64
CA TYR A 88 -15.77 8.22 0.67
C TYR A 88 -17.28 8.54 0.62
N PRO A 89 -18.09 8.06 1.59
CA PRO A 89 -19.51 8.41 1.70
C PRO A 89 -19.77 9.92 1.81
N ASN A 90 -18.79 10.70 2.30
CA ASN A 90 -18.87 12.15 2.36
C ASN A 90 -18.56 12.86 1.02
N GLY A 91 -18.30 12.11 -0.05
CA GLY A 91 -17.98 12.61 -1.39
C GLY A 91 -16.51 13.00 -1.61
N ALA A 92 -15.64 12.90 -0.60
CA ALA A 92 -14.19 13.09 -0.76
C ALA A 92 -13.59 11.92 -1.57
N LYS A 93 -12.55 12.18 -2.37
CA LYS A 93 -11.83 11.12 -3.07
C LYS A 93 -11.15 10.22 -2.03
N ALA A 94 -11.28 8.90 -2.18
CA ALA A 94 -10.65 7.90 -1.31
C ALA A 94 -9.47 7.20 -1.98
N TYR A 95 -9.59 6.94 -3.29
CA TYR A 95 -8.64 6.13 -4.04
C TYR A 95 -8.58 6.55 -5.50
N GLU A 96 -7.41 6.44 -6.10
CA GLU A 96 -7.18 6.62 -7.53
C GLU A 96 -6.05 5.71 -8.03
N GLU A 97 -6.29 5.02 -9.15
CA GLU A 97 -5.25 4.33 -9.92
C GLU A 97 -5.51 4.48 -11.42
N HIS A 98 -4.45 4.37 -12.21
CA HIS A 98 -4.54 4.21 -13.66
C HIS A 98 -4.07 2.81 -14.06
N ARG A 99 -4.76 2.23 -15.04
CA ARG A 99 -4.46 0.89 -15.54
C ARG A 99 -4.39 0.89 -17.06
N LYS A 100 -3.39 0.16 -17.57
CA LYS A 100 -3.18 -0.11 -18.99
C LYS A 100 -2.89 -1.60 -19.19
N ASN A 101 -3.58 -2.21 -20.13
CA ASN A 101 -3.57 -3.63 -20.45
C ASN A 101 -3.69 -4.53 -19.21
N GLY A 102 -4.62 -4.20 -18.31
CA GLY A 102 -4.86 -4.99 -17.10
C GLY A 102 -3.84 -4.77 -15.97
N ARG A 103 -2.83 -3.93 -16.16
CA ARG A 103 -1.77 -3.64 -15.17
C ARG A 103 -1.82 -2.20 -14.70
N VAL A 104 -1.39 -1.96 -13.46
CA VAL A 104 -1.32 -0.59 -12.91
C VAL A 104 -0.13 0.13 -13.54
N GLU A 105 -0.33 1.39 -13.94
CA GLU A 105 0.72 2.23 -14.53
C GLU A 105 0.61 3.65 -13.97
N GLY A 106 1.73 4.17 -13.46
CA GLY A 106 1.79 5.47 -12.81
C GLY A 106 1.37 5.43 -11.33
N PRO A 107 0.91 6.56 -10.78
CA PRO A 107 0.64 6.69 -9.36
C PRO A 107 -0.65 5.97 -8.94
N VAL A 108 -0.57 5.22 -7.84
CA VAL A 108 -1.71 4.82 -7.02
C VAL A 108 -1.73 5.74 -5.81
N ARG A 109 -2.89 6.34 -5.55
CA ARG A 109 -3.08 7.27 -4.43
C ARG A 109 -4.24 6.86 -3.55
N GLU A 110 -4.00 6.93 -2.26
CA GLU A 110 -5.02 6.80 -1.22
C GLU A 110 -5.12 8.11 -0.46
N PHE A 111 -6.33 8.45 0.00
CA PHE A 111 -6.61 9.71 0.67
C PHE A 111 -7.34 9.48 1.98
N TYR A 112 -7.19 10.39 2.93
CA TYR A 112 -8.01 10.48 4.13
C TYR A 112 -9.40 11.05 3.80
N PRO A 113 -10.43 10.85 4.66
CA PRO A 113 -11.78 11.37 4.47
C PRO A 113 -11.87 12.89 4.35
N ASP A 114 -10.86 13.62 4.81
CA ASP A 114 -10.74 15.07 4.67
C ASP A 114 -10.04 15.51 3.37
N GLY A 115 -9.66 14.56 2.52
CA GLY A 115 -9.02 14.78 1.22
C GLY A 115 -7.50 14.92 1.26
N ARG A 116 -6.84 14.81 2.42
CA ARG A 116 -5.38 14.79 2.49
C ARG A 116 -4.83 13.46 1.95
N LEU A 117 -3.65 13.51 1.35
CA LEU A 117 -2.97 12.32 0.85
C LEU A 117 -2.59 11.40 2.02
N LEU A 118 -2.94 10.12 1.91
CA LEU A 118 -2.56 9.06 2.83
C LEU A 118 -1.32 8.34 2.31
N SER A 119 -1.34 7.91 1.05
CA SER A 119 -0.23 7.23 0.42
C SER A 119 -0.13 7.55 -1.07
N GLU A 120 1.09 7.50 -1.59
CA GLU A 120 1.37 7.49 -3.03
C GLU A 120 2.47 6.47 -3.31
N TYR A 121 2.17 5.55 -4.21
CA TYR A 121 3.09 4.56 -4.76
C TYR A 121 3.11 4.71 -6.27
N ILE A 122 4.28 4.57 -6.89
CA ILE A 122 4.42 4.62 -8.34
C ILE A 122 4.56 3.20 -8.86
N TYR A 123 3.84 2.88 -9.94
CA TYR A 123 3.84 1.57 -10.57
C TYR A 123 4.26 1.66 -12.04
N ASP A 124 4.95 0.63 -12.52
CA ASP A 124 5.21 0.40 -13.94
C ASP A 124 4.91 -1.06 -14.25
N GLN A 125 4.07 -1.31 -15.26
CA GLN A 125 3.64 -2.66 -15.64
C GLN A 125 3.16 -3.51 -14.45
N GLY A 126 2.49 -2.91 -13.46
CA GLY A 126 1.95 -3.59 -12.29
C GLY A 126 2.91 -3.77 -11.11
N ASP A 127 4.20 -3.48 -11.27
CA ASP A 127 5.20 -3.55 -10.19
C ASP A 127 5.47 -2.18 -9.59
N GLU A 128 5.67 -2.09 -8.27
CA GLU A 128 6.11 -0.84 -7.65
C GLU A 128 7.49 -0.43 -8.18
N THR A 129 7.64 0.84 -8.52
CA THR A 129 8.89 1.43 -9.01
C THR A 129 9.02 2.88 -8.58
N GLY A 130 10.23 3.38 -8.39
CA GLY A 130 10.45 4.78 -8.04
C GLY A 130 10.03 5.13 -6.60
N PRO A 131 9.88 6.44 -6.29
CA PRO A 131 9.64 6.89 -4.93
C PRO A 131 8.23 6.51 -4.45
N PHE A 132 8.10 6.22 -3.17
CA PHE A 132 6.81 6.13 -2.50
C PHE A 132 6.79 7.01 -1.24
N SER A 133 5.59 7.40 -0.82
CA SER A 133 5.38 8.15 0.41
C SER A 133 4.08 7.77 1.10
N VAL A 134 4.11 7.79 2.43
CA VAL A 134 2.94 7.54 3.28
C VAL A 134 2.93 8.60 4.38
N TYR A 135 1.76 9.13 4.68
CA TYR A 135 1.57 10.28 5.56
C TYR A 135 0.77 9.87 6.81
N HIS A 136 0.97 10.62 7.88
CA HIS A 136 0.11 10.60 9.06
C HIS A 136 -1.21 11.32 8.78
N PRO A 137 -2.25 11.10 9.61
CA PRO A 137 -3.49 11.87 9.54
C PRO A 137 -3.32 13.36 9.81
N ASN A 138 -2.14 13.85 10.22
CA ASN A 138 -1.87 15.29 10.32
C ASN A 138 -1.21 15.88 9.06
N GLY A 139 -0.99 15.06 8.02
CA GLY A 139 -0.36 15.44 6.75
C GLY A 139 1.17 15.44 6.75
N ARG A 140 1.83 15.08 7.85
CA ARG A 140 3.29 14.91 7.91
C ARG A 140 3.67 13.51 7.43
N LEU A 141 4.87 13.35 6.88
CA LEU A 141 5.37 12.05 6.46
C LEU A 141 5.38 11.06 7.63
N TRP A 142 4.95 9.84 7.37
CA TRP A 142 5.18 8.69 8.23
C TRP A 142 6.30 7.82 7.68
N GLN A 143 6.32 7.58 6.37
CA GLN A 143 7.29 6.72 5.71
C GLN A 143 7.58 7.23 4.30
N LYS A 144 8.82 7.06 3.85
CA LYS A 144 9.18 7.20 2.43
C LYS A 144 10.37 6.30 2.07
N GLY A 145 10.51 6.02 0.79
CA GLY A 145 11.63 5.27 0.23
C GLY A 145 11.47 5.11 -1.28
N THR A 146 12.15 4.10 -1.84
CA THR A 146 12.13 3.81 -3.26
C THR A 146 11.92 2.31 -3.49
N TYR A 147 11.07 1.98 -4.46
CA TYR A 147 10.96 0.65 -5.02
C TYR A 147 11.71 0.56 -6.36
N ASP A 148 12.18 -0.63 -6.69
CA ASP A 148 12.68 -1.00 -8.01
C ASP A 148 12.18 -2.42 -8.31
N ALA A 149 11.38 -2.57 -9.37
CA ALA A 149 10.74 -3.82 -9.78
C ALA A 149 10.11 -4.59 -8.59
N GLY A 150 9.24 -3.93 -7.82
CA GLY A 150 8.51 -4.50 -6.68
C GLY A 150 9.33 -4.68 -5.40
N SER A 151 10.63 -4.37 -5.41
CA SER A 151 11.51 -4.53 -4.25
C SER A 151 11.97 -3.20 -3.66
N LEU A 152 11.94 -3.08 -2.33
CA LEU A 152 12.50 -1.90 -1.65
C LEU A 152 14.01 -1.81 -1.87
N GLN A 153 14.46 -0.62 -2.25
CA GLN A 153 15.87 -0.32 -2.49
C GLN A 153 16.34 0.91 -1.70
N GLY A 154 17.59 0.87 -1.28
CA GLY A 154 18.28 1.98 -0.66
C GLY A 154 17.69 2.35 0.70
N VAL A 155 17.63 3.65 0.98
CA VAL A 155 17.25 4.16 2.29
C VAL A 155 15.73 4.28 2.41
N VAL A 156 15.18 3.72 3.49
CA VAL A 156 13.80 3.92 3.93
C VAL A 156 13.82 4.71 5.24
N GLU A 157 13.02 5.78 5.31
CA GLU A 157 12.95 6.69 6.47
C GLU A 157 11.55 6.67 7.08
N PHE A 158 11.48 6.62 8.41
CA PHE A 158 10.25 6.60 9.17
C PHE A 158 10.21 7.71 10.22
N PHE A 159 9.05 8.34 10.36
CA PHE A 159 8.86 9.56 11.14
C PHE A 159 7.66 9.47 12.07
N ASN A 160 7.79 10.09 13.24
CA ASN A 160 6.74 10.27 14.22
C ASN A 160 5.68 11.27 13.70
N PRO A 161 4.49 11.35 14.33
CA PRO A 161 3.50 12.36 13.97
C PRO A 161 4.02 13.79 14.09
N ASP A 162 5.00 14.07 14.95
CA ASP A 162 5.63 15.39 15.03
C ASP A 162 6.64 15.67 13.90
N GLY A 163 6.90 14.70 13.01
CA GLY A 163 7.84 14.79 11.90
C GLY A 163 9.29 14.45 12.26
N THR A 164 9.57 14.09 13.51
CA THR A 164 10.91 13.64 13.91
C THR A 164 11.16 12.21 13.43
N PRO A 165 12.36 11.89 12.91
CA PRO A 165 12.69 10.51 12.54
C PRO A 165 12.74 9.62 13.79
N PHE A 166 12.20 8.41 13.69
CA PHE A 166 12.38 7.37 14.72
C PHE A 166 13.14 6.16 14.21
N LEU A 167 13.14 5.93 12.89
CA LEU A 167 13.85 4.81 12.26
C LEU A 167 14.35 5.20 10.86
N LYS A 168 15.55 4.73 10.53
CA LYS A 168 16.10 4.72 9.18
C LYS A 168 16.73 3.37 8.91
N GLU A 169 16.40 2.74 7.80
CA GLU A 169 16.97 1.45 7.41
C GLU A 169 17.45 1.47 5.96
N THR A 170 18.41 0.62 5.66
CA THR A 170 18.90 0.41 4.29
C THR A 170 18.44 -0.95 3.80
N ARG A 171 17.81 -0.98 2.63
CA ARG A 171 17.28 -2.16 1.96
C ARG A 171 18.04 -2.41 0.66
N ARG A 172 18.18 -3.67 0.29
CA ARG A 172 18.56 -4.13 -1.03
C ARG A 172 17.72 -5.34 -1.37
N ASP A 173 17.02 -5.28 -2.49
CA ASP A 173 16.13 -6.35 -2.95
C ASP A 173 15.12 -6.76 -1.84
N GLY A 174 14.53 -5.75 -1.20
CA GLY A 174 13.57 -5.93 -0.09
C GLY A 174 14.19 -6.30 1.26
N THR A 175 15.45 -6.73 1.29
CA THR A 175 16.12 -7.26 2.49
C THR A 175 16.97 -6.20 3.20
N LEU A 176 17.06 -6.23 4.54
CA LEU A 176 17.97 -5.33 5.28
C LEU A 176 19.42 -5.52 4.82
N HIS A 177 20.05 -4.45 4.35
CA HIS A 177 21.41 -4.47 3.80
C HIS A 177 22.05 -3.10 3.98
N GLY A 178 22.85 -2.94 5.04
CA GLY A 178 23.45 -1.68 5.47
C GLY A 178 22.98 -1.26 6.86
N LYS A 179 22.91 0.06 7.09
CA LYS A 179 22.61 0.60 8.42
C LYS A 179 21.13 0.51 8.75
N TYR A 180 20.84 0.13 9.99
CA TYR A 180 19.55 0.26 10.67
C TYR A 180 19.75 1.16 11.88
N VAL A 181 19.13 2.34 11.88
CA VAL A 181 19.38 3.42 12.84
C VAL A 181 18.08 3.76 13.56
N LEU A 182 18.07 3.58 14.87
CA LEU A 182 17.01 4.03 15.76
C LEU A 182 17.31 5.43 16.26
N TYR A 183 16.29 6.27 16.29
CA TYR A 183 16.38 7.65 16.75
C TYR A 183 15.54 7.88 18.00
N LYS A 184 16.04 8.74 18.90
CA LYS A 184 15.30 9.32 20.01
C LYS A 184 15.54 10.82 20.01
N ASN A 185 14.47 11.62 20.05
CA ASN A 185 14.56 13.09 19.99
C ASN A 185 15.38 13.57 18.78
N SER A 186 15.17 12.97 17.61
CA SER A 186 15.91 13.25 16.36
C SER A 186 17.42 12.97 16.39
N GLN A 187 17.95 12.32 17.42
CA GLN A 187 19.34 11.90 17.49
C GLN A 187 19.46 10.37 17.37
N PRO A 188 20.46 9.85 16.63
CA PRO A 188 20.68 8.42 16.53
C PRO A 188 21.11 7.88 17.91
N VAL A 189 20.38 6.88 18.42
CA VAL A 189 20.66 6.25 19.72
C VAL A 189 21.19 4.82 19.57
N THR A 190 20.87 4.15 18.48
CA THR A 190 21.35 2.79 18.20
C THR A 190 21.53 2.63 16.71
N THR A 191 22.64 2.01 16.31
CA THR A 191 22.89 1.65 14.92
C THR A 191 23.30 0.19 14.89
N PHE A 192 22.68 -0.56 13.99
CA PHE A 192 23.05 -1.92 13.64
C PHE A 192 23.47 -1.95 12.18
N THR A 193 24.31 -2.91 11.81
CA THR A 193 24.68 -3.15 10.41
C THR A 193 24.22 -4.53 9.99
N TYR A 194 23.53 -4.60 8.85
CA TYR A 194 23.05 -5.85 8.27
C TYR A 194 23.74 -6.14 6.95
N TRP A 195 23.99 -7.42 6.68
CA TRP A 195 24.35 -7.92 5.37
C TRP A 195 23.33 -8.98 4.96
N SER A 196 22.51 -8.64 3.96
CA SER A 196 21.50 -9.54 3.39
C SER A 196 20.64 -10.21 4.47
N GLY A 197 20.10 -9.38 5.37
CA GLY A 197 19.18 -9.79 6.44
C GLY A 197 19.88 -10.28 7.71
N THR A 198 21.19 -10.53 7.66
CA THR A 198 21.97 -10.98 8.82
C THR A 198 22.57 -9.80 9.56
N LEU A 199 22.37 -9.71 10.87
CA LEU A 199 23.06 -8.74 11.74
C LEU A 199 24.55 -9.09 11.79
N ILE A 200 25.43 -8.14 11.48
CA ILE A 200 26.89 -8.33 11.43
C ILE A 200 27.66 -7.45 12.43
N ASP A 201 26.96 -6.86 13.39
CA ASP A 201 27.48 -5.96 14.42
C ASP A 201 26.93 -6.36 15.81
#